data_AF-A0A7C7JH39-F1
#
_entry.id   AF-A0A7C7JH39-F1
#
_cell.length_a   1.000
_cell.length_b   1.000
_cell.length_c   1.000
_cell.angle_alpha   90.00
_cell.angle_beta   90.00
_cell.angle_gamma   90.00
#
_symmetry.space_group_name_H-M   'P 1'
#
loop_
_entity.id
_entity.type
_entity.pdbx_description
1 polymer ?
#
loop_
_entity_poly.entity_id
_entity_poly.type
_entity_poly.pdbx_seq_one_letter_code
_entity_poly.pdbx_strand_id
1 'polypeptide(L)'
;MKKSPDTIRPAKSATIIYKHDAIVIGSNLTALLYAFNNKLPIFFSHPRRPFRFDYLPIDTQLECVGLSNETRLLHTHSENIKVGPAEEELWDRLLFILSLNGQAPLSLLCDSLRYNGKILVCSNEYSKIAEIEFDKAYYFGDDNCTGLVEKEVADTSYICYDWIAFNRGGKHEIDLIETLDDFVKQIWFYPSDRIDGNTHVKDACIVSHLTDSTMDEFDYSQTMARFKMIHEMEERGMRGMFNGYSPTGTPKYYKFRTTIIGRERRPQSSSPLSPSEKVDVATESQADLLKALAESSQQYQKILEHI
;
A
#
# COMPACT_ATOMS: atom_id res chain seq x y z
N MET A 1 -2.06 -0.33 63.99
CA MET A 1 -0.97 -0.50 63.02
C MET A 1 -1.49 -1.38 61.88
N LYS A 2 -1.90 -0.78 60.76
CA LYS A 2 -2.33 -1.51 59.54
C LYS A 2 -1.11 -1.66 58.63
N LYS A 3 -0.77 -2.90 58.24
CA LYS A 3 0.28 -3.20 57.27
C LYS A 3 -0.10 -2.62 55.90
N SER A 4 0.88 -1.98 55.26
CA SER A 4 0.86 -1.56 53.86
C SER A 4 0.60 -2.77 52.95
N PRO A 5 -0.19 -2.65 51.87
CA PRO A 5 -0.29 -3.70 50.87
C PRO A 5 1.02 -3.75 50.07
N ASP A 6 1.53 -4.97 49.90
CA ASP A 6 2.69 -5.28 49.06
C ASP A 6 2.44 -4.81 47.62
N THR A 7 3.28 -3.91 47.13
CA THR A 7 3.35 -3.54 45.72
C THR A 7 3.88 -4.74 44.94
N ILE A 8 2.98 -5.42 44.24
CA ILE A 8 3.34 -6.42 43.23
C ILE A 8 4.21 -5.71 42.19
N ARG A 9 5.52 -5.98 42.21
CA ARG A 9 6.43 -5.51 41.17
C ARG A 9 5.96 -6.16 39.85
N PRO A 10 5.76 -5.39 38.76
CA PRO A 10 5.47 -5.99 37.48
C PRO A 10 6.61 -6.94 37.12
N ALA A 11 6.26 -8.15 36.68
CA ALA A 11 7.23 -9.14 36.24
C ALA A 11 8.15 -8.51 35.19
N LYS A 12 9.47 -8.65 35.35
CA LYS A 12 10.43 -8.29 34.30
C LYS A 12 10.04 -9.12 33.06
N SER A 13 9.46 -8.45 32.07
CA SER A 13 9.16 -9.09 30.79
C SER A 13 10.46 -9.65 30.22
N ALA A 14 10.52 -10.97 30.01
CA ALA A 14 11.66 -11.62 29.39
C ALA A 14 11.83 -11.02 27.99
N THR A 15 12.90 -10.24 27.81
CA THR A 15 13.17 -9.61 26.52
C THR A 15 13.75 -10.67 25.59
N ILE A 16 13.04 -11.01 24.53
CA ILE A 16 13.55 -11.89 23.47
C ILE A 16 14.55 -11.08 22.65
N ILE A 17 15.79 -11.58 22.58
CA ILE A 17 16.86 -11.01 21.75
C ILE A 17 17.07 -11.92 20.56
N TYR A 18 16.76 -11.45 19.36
CA TYR A 18 17.09 -12.10 18.11
C TYR A 18 18.46 -11.63 17.62
N LYS A 19 19.22 -12.53 17.02
CA LYS A 19 20.53 -12.23 16.41
C LYS A 19 20.52 -12.67 14.97
N HIS A 20 20.86 -11.77 14.06
CA HIS A 20 20.89 -12.03 12.63
C HIS A 20 22.10 -11.37 11.98
N ASP A 21 22.73 -12.03 11.02
CA ASP A 21 23.86 -11.43 10.30
C ASP A 21 23.35 -10.24 9.45
N ALA A 22 22.25 -10.46 8.72
CA ALA A 22 21.59 -9.44 7.93
C ALA A 22 20.07 -9.45 8.12
N ILE A 23 19.46 -8.26 8.07
CA ILE A 23 18.01 -8.06 8.18
C ILE A 23 17.49 -7.12 7.10
N VAL A 24 16.20 -7.21 6.81
CA VAL A 24 15.47 -6.26 5.94
C VAL A 24 14.52 -5.44 6.80
N ILE A 25 14.47 -4.13 6.54
CA ILE A 25 13.58 -3.20 7.24
C ILE A 25 12.66 -2.51 6.24
N GLY A 26 11.36 -2.70 6.42
CA GLY A 26 10.31 -2.20 5.54
C GLY A 26 9.34 -3.29 5.14
N SER A 27 8.25 -2.89 4.49
CA SER A 27 7.11 -3.76 4.20
C SER A 27 6.45 -3.50 2.86
N ASN A 28 7.08 -2.72 1.97
CA ASN A 28 6.61 -2.59 0.59
C ASN A 28 6.95 -3.86 -0.23
N LEU A 29 6.41 -3.96 -1.44
CA LEU A 29 6.63 -5.13 -2.31
C LEU A 29 8.11 -5.38 -2.58
N THR A 30 8.89 -4.33 -2.84
CA THR A 30 10.34 -4.42 -3.05
C THR A 30 11.07 -5.00 -1.85
N ALA A 31 10.71 -4.60 -0.62
CA ALA A 31 11.28 -5.13 0.61
C ALA A 31 10.99 -6.63 0.78
N LEU A 32 9.75 -7.05 0.52
CA LEU A 32 9.38 -8.47 0.58
C LEU A 32 10.08 -9.29 -0.49
N LEU A 33 10.15 -8.80 -1.73
CA LEU A 33 10.89 -9.44 -2.81
C LEU A 33 12.36 -9.60 -2.44
N TYR A 34 12.99 -8.55 -1.89
CA TYR A 34 14.38 -8.61 -1.45
C TYR A 34 14.60 -9.63 -0.34
N ALA A 35 13.75 -9.59 0.69
CA ALA A 35 13.80 -10.54 1.81
C ALA A 35 13.60 -11.99 1.33
N PHE A 36 12.63 -12.20 0.44
CA PHE A 36 12.36 -13.50 -0.17
C PHE A 36 13.56 -14.01 -0.97
N ASN A 37 14.08 -13.17 -1.87
CA ASN A 37 15.15 -13.55 -2.78
C ASN A 37 16.46 -13.89 -2.07
N ASN A 38 16.76 -13.18 -0.98
CA ASN A 38 17.99 -13.34 -0.19
C ASN A 38 17.80 -14.19 1.08
N LYS A 39 16.59 -14.72 1.30
CA LYS A 39 16.23 -15.50 2.48
C LYS A 39 16.52 -14.77 3.81
N LEU A 40 16.24 -13.49 3.87
CA LEU A 40 16.49 -12.65 5.05
C LEU A 40 15.23 -12.47 5.92
N PRO A 41 15.38 -12.32 7.24
CA PRO A 41 14.29 -11.92 8.10
C PRO A 41 13.91 -10.46 7.84
N ILE A 42 12.60 -10.18 7.80
CA ILE A 42 12.02 -8.87 7.56
C ILE A 42 11.32 -8.33 8.80
N PHE A 43 11.54 -7.05 9.06
CA PHE A 43 10.96 -6.32 10.19
C PHE A 43 10.35 -5.01 9.73
N PHE A 44 9.16 -4.69 10.22
CA PHE A 44 8.44 -3.47 9.89
C PHE A 44 7.45 -3.12 11.01
N SER A 45 7.08 -1.84 11.09
CA SER A 45 6.12 -1.32 12.06
C SER A 45 4.70 -1.28 11.53
N HIS A 46 4.52 -1.29 10.21
CA HIS A 46 3.20 -1.30 9.60
C HIS A 46 3.29 -1.93 8.21
N PRO A 47 2.32 -2.77 7.81
CA PRO A 47 2.30 -3.32 6.47
C PRO A 47 2.04 -2.22 5.43
N ARG A 48 3.01 -1.97 4.55
CA ARG A 48 2.90 -1.03 3.44
C ARG A 48 2.49 -1.79 2.18
N ARG A 49 1.23 -2.23 2.16
CA ARG A 49 0.64 -2.92 1.02
C ARG A 49 0.68 -2.02 -0.24
N PRO A 50 0.96 -2.59 -1.43
CA PRO A 50 0.77 -1.90 -2.70
C PRO A 50 -0.62 -1.30 -2.78
N PHE A 51 -0.77 -0.21 -3.52
CA PHE A 51 -2.09 0.34 -3.75
C PHE A 51 -2.90 -0.62 -4.64
N ARG A 52 -4.21 -0.72 -4.42
CA ARG A 52 -5.06 -1.73 -5.07
C ARG A 52 -5.05 -1.65 -6.61
N PHE A 53 -4.72 -0.48 -7.16
CA PHE A 53 -4.61 -0.26 -8.60
C PHE A 53 -3.17 -0.27 -9.12
N ASP A 54 -2.21 -0.71 -8.29
CA ASP A 54 -0.86 -1.03 -8.73
C ASP A 54 -0.85 -2.44 -9.33
N TYR A 55 -0.34 -2.54 -10.55
CA TYR A 55 -0.32 -3.80 -11.30
C TYR A 55 1.10 -4.15 -11.71
N LEU A 56 1.39 -5.45 -11.69
CA LEU A 56 2.64 -6.00 -12.19
C LEU A 56 2.72 -5.92 -13.72
N PRO A 57 3.93 -5.99 -14.29
CA PRO A 57 4.11 -6.24 -15.72
C PRO A 57 3.40 -7.51 -16.19
N ILE A 58 2.85 -7.48 -17.41
CA ILE A 58 2.03 -8.57 -18.00
C ILE A 58 2.81 -9.89 -18.11
N ASP A 59 4.13 -9.82 -18.26
CA ASP A 59 5.05 -10.93 -18.45
C ASP A 59 5.71 -11.42 -17.16
N THR A 60 5.26 -10.92 -16.00
CA THR A 60 5.77 -11.36 -14.70
C THR A 60 5.40 -12.82 -14.45
N GLN A 61 6.39 -13.66 -14.12
CA GLN A 61 6.19 -15.09 -13.87
C GLN A 61 5.88 -15.36 -12.40
N LEU A 62 4.60 -15.58 -12.05
CA LEU A 62 4.17 -15.81 -10.66
C LEU A 62 3.80 -17.25 -10.34
N GLU A 63 3.81 -18.16 -11.31
CA GLU A 63 3.51 -19.58 -11.06
C GLU A 63 4.51 -20.19 -10.08
N CYS A 64 5.75 -19.67 -10.06
CA CYS A 64 6.80 -20.07 -9.11
C CYS A 64 6.44 -19.83 -7.64
N VAL A 65 5.45 -18.97 -7.36
CA VAL A 65 4.92 -18.69 -6.02
C VAL A 65 3.44 -19.10 -5.88
N GLY A 66 2.94 -19.94 -6.80
CA GLY A 66 1.57 -20.45 -6.74
C GLY A 66 0.51 -19.37 -6.97
N LEU A 67 0.77 -18.43 -7.88
CA LEU A 67 -0.19 -17.43 -8.33
C LEU A 67 -0.41 -17.55 -9.84
N SER A 68 -1.60 -17.15 -10.29
CA SER A 68 -1.97 -17.08 -11.70
C SER A 68 -1.56 -15.75 -12.32
N ASN A 69 -0.97 -15.79 -13.51
CA ASN A 69 -0.65 -14.58 -14.28
C ASN A 69 -1.87 -14.08 -15.07
N GLU A 70 -2.95 -13.74 -14.36
CA GLU A 70 -4.16 -13.20 -15.00
C GLU A 70 -3.94 -11.77 -15.47
N THR A 71 -4.20 -11.52 -16.75
CA THR A 71 -4.12 -10.18 -17.32
C THR A 71 -5.48 -9.52 -17.33
N ARG A 72 -5.56 -8.27 -16.91
CA ARG A 72 -6.79 -7.48 -16.92
C ARG A 72 -6.75 -6.41 -18.02
N LEU A 73 -7.90 -6.14 -18.61
CA LEU A 73 -8.09 -5.01 -19.51
C LEU A 73 -8.80 -3.89 -18.75
N LEU A 74 -8.17 -2.72 -18.69
CA LEU A 74 -8.74 -1.50 -18.13
C LEU A 74 -9.34 -0.67 -19.24
N HIS A 75 -10.61 -0.31 -19.11
CA HIS A 75 -11.30 0.53 -20.06
C HIS A 75 -11.08 2.01 -19.76
N THR A 76 -10.58 2.76 -20.74
CA THR A 76 -10.47 4.22 -20.66
C THR A 76 -11.27 4.88 -21.79
N HIS A 77 -11.32 6.21 -21.81
CA HIS A 77 -11.95 6.94 -22.91
C HIS A 77 -11.09 6.99 -24.18
N SER A 78 -9.78 6.81 -24.06
CA SER A 78 -8.84 6.91 -25.19
C SER A 78 -8.54 5.52 -25.74
N GLU A 79 -7.88 4.69 -24.93
CA GLU A 79 -7.42 3.35 -25.31
C GLU A 79 -7.54 2.39 -24.11
N ASN A 80 -7.82 1.12 -24.39
CA ASN A 80 -7.83 0.12 -23.32
C ASN A 80 -6.39 -0.23 -22.93
N ILE A 81 -6.11 -0.22 -21.62
CA ILE A 81 -4.79 -0.53 -21.08
C ILE A 81 -4.79 -1.97 -20.60
N LYS A 82 -3.85 -2.78 -21.08
CA LYS A 82 -3.66 -4.14 -20.56
C LYS A 82 -2.69 -4.07 -19.37
N VAL A 83 -3.06 -4.70 -18.26
CA VAL A 83 -2.26 -4.76 -17.04
C VAL A 83 -2.09 -6.21 -16.59
N GLY A 84 -1.02 -6.49 -15.85
CA GLY A 84 -0.81 -7.79 -15.22
C GLY A 84 -1.63 -7.96 -13.94
N PRO A 85 -1.29 -8.98 -13.12
CA PRO A 85 -1.89 -9.21 -11.82
C PRO A 85 -1.68 -8.02 -10.87
N ALA A 86 -2.56 -7.88 -9.86
CA ALA A 86 -2.41 -6.84 -8.86
C ALA A 86 -1.13 -7.08 -8.02
N GLU A 87 -0.38 -6.01 -7.75
CA GLU A 87 0.82 -6.10 -6.91
C GLU A 87 0.51 -6.60 -5.49
N GLU A 88 -0.69 -6.28 -4.98
CA GLU A 88 -1.16 -6.71 -3.66
C GLU A 88 -1.21 -8.25 -3.53
N GLU A 89 -1.58 -8.96 -4.59
CA GLU A 89 -1.67 -10.44 -4.56
C GLU A 89 -0.29 -11.07 -4.34
N LEU A 90 0.72 -10.57 -5.05
CA LEU A 90 2.11 -11.01 -4.87
C LEU A 90 2.62 -10.62 -3.49
N TRP A 91 2.32 -9.41 -3.04
CA TRP A 91 2.70 -8.93 -1.71
C TRP A 91 2.18 -9.86 -0.60
N ASP A 92 0.87 -10.17 -0.63
CA ASP A 92 0.23 -11.05 0.36
C ASP A 92 0.83 -12.46 0.29
N ARG A 93 1.07 -12.98 -0.91
CA ARG A 93 1.70 -14.30 -1.10
C ARG A 93 3.11 -14.35 -0.53
N LEU A 94 3.95 -13.36 -0.79
CA LEU A 94 5.33 -13.31 -0.30
C LEU A 94 5.36 -13.19 1.22
N LEU A 95 4.56 -12.28 1.80
CA LEU A 95 4.50 -12.12 3.25
C LEU A 95 4.01 -13.42 3.92
N PHE A 96 3.05 -14.11 3.33
CA PHE A 96 2.58 -15.40 3.82
C PHE A 96 3.70 -16.45 3.83
N ILE A 97 4.43 -16.61 2.72
CA ILE A 97 5.53 -17.59 2.63
C ILE A 97 6.65 -17.24 3.61
N LEU A 98 7.07 -15.98 3.67
CA LEU A 98 8.08 -15.50 4.62
C LEU A 98 7.64 -15.76 6.08
N SER A 99 6.36 -15.57 6.39
CA SER A 99 5.81 -15.84 7.72
C SER A 99 5.86 -17.34 8.05
N LEU A 100 5.45 -18.22 7.12
CA LEU A 100 5.52 -19.68 7.31
C LEU A 100 6.96 -20.18 7.48
N ASN A 101 7.92 -19.52 6.82
CA ASN A 101 9.33 -19.85 6.92
C ASN A 101 10.01 -19.20 8.15
N GLY A 102 9.27 -18.49 9.00
CA GLY A 102 9.80 -17.84 10.20
C GLY A 102 10.64 -16.58 9.94
N GLN A 103 10.57 -16.01 8.73
CA GLN A 103 11.31 -14.83 8.33
C GLN A 103 10.56 -13.52 8.57
N ALA A 104 9.28 -13.56 8.92
CA ALA A 104 8.54 -12.39 9.39
C ALA A 104 8.19 -12.56 10.89
N PRO A 105 9.17 -12.58 11.80
CA PRO A 105 8.98 -13.03 13.19
C PRO A 105 8.03 -12.16 14.01
N LEU A 106 7.93 -10.87 13.69
CA LEU A 106 6.99 -9.95 14.33
C LEU A 106 5.70 -9.75 13.53
N SER A 107 5.73 -10.05 12.23
CA SER A 107 4.60 -9.90 11.30
C SER A 107 3.86 -8.55 11.55
N LEU A 108 2.57 -8.59 11.90
CA LEU A 108 1.71 -7.43 12.14
C LEU A 108 1.67 -6.95 13.61
N LEU A 109 2.56 -7.43 14.49
CA LEU A 109 2.49 -7.17 15.93
C LEU A 109 3.31 -5.96 16.41
N CYS A 110 4.12 -5.37 15.53
CA CYS A 110 5.00 -4.26 15.87
C CYS A 110 4.37 -2.94 15.42
N ASP A 111 4.35 -1.91 16.27
CA ASP A 111 3.81 -0.58 15.94
C ASP A 111 4.92 0.46 15.71
N SER A 112 6.11 0.23 16.27
CA SER A 112 7.25 1.12 16.15
C SER A 112 8.61 0.41 16.22
N LEU A 113 9.57 0.95 15.47
CA LEU A 113 10.94 0.47 15.39
C LEU A 113 11.89 1.58 15.82
N ARG A 114 12.82 1.27 16.72
CA ARG A 114 13.83 2.24 17.18
C ARG A 114 15.21 1.63 17.24
N TYR A 115 16.13 2.19 16.46
CA TYR A 115 17.54 1.82 16.52
C TYR A 115 18.32 2.79 17.40
N ASN A 116 19.17 2.24 18.26
CA ASN A 116 20.00 3.01 19.18
C ASN A 116 21.49 3.02 18.79
N GLY A 117 21.82 2.60 17.56
CA GLY A 117 23.21 2.43 17.10
C GLY A 117 23.79 1.03 17.34
N LYS A 118 23.10 0.16 18.09
CA LYS A 118 23.53 -1.22 18.35
C LYS A 118 22.43 -2.26 18.18
N ILE A 119 21.23 -1.97 18.68
CA ILE A 119 20.09 -2.89 18.74
C ILE A 119 18.89 -2.16 18.15
N LEU A 120 18.11 -2.88 17.34
CA LEU A 120 16.79 -2.46 16.90
C LEU A 120 15.75 -2.94 17.91
N VAL A 121 15.10 -1.99 18.57
CA VAL A 121 14.05 -2.23 19.55
C VAL A 121 12.70 -2.17 18.84
N CYS A 122 11.92 -3.24 18.97
CA CYS A 122 10.58 -3.35 18.40
C CYS A 122 9.55 -3.26 19.52
N SER A 123 8.55 -2.40 19.36
CA SER A 123 7.51 -2.19 20.37
C SER A 123 6.12 -2.13 19.77
N ASN A 124 5.14 -2.55 20.55
CA ASN A 124 3.72 -2.30 20.30
C ASN A 124 3.19 -1.24 21.27
N GLU A 125 1.89 -0.93 21.19
CA GLU A 125 1.20 0.05 22.05
C GLU A 125 1.46 -0.18 23.56
N TYR A 126 1.56 -1.44 23.98
CA TYR A 126 1.64 -1.80 25.39
C TYR A 126 3.07 -1.96 25.91
N SER A 127 3.99 -2.43 25.06
CA SER A 127 5.29 -2.89 25.52
C SER A 127 6.32 -3.06 24.41
N LYS A 128 7.59 -3.14 24.84
CA LYS A 128 8.67 -3.67 24.02
C LYS A 128 8.44 -5.17 23.81
N ILE A 129 8.39 -5.59 22.55
CA ILE A 129 8.11 -6.99 22.17
C ILE A 129 9.36 -7.76 21.76
N ALA A 130 10.38 -7.09 21.20
CA ALA A 130 11.61 -7.73 20.78
C ALA A 130 12.80 -6.76 20.72
N GLU A 131 14.00 -7.32 20.84
CA GLU A 131 15.26 -6.67 20.55
C GLU A 131 16.00 -7.47 19.47
N ILE A 132 16.56 -6.78 18.49
CA ILE A 132 17.24 -7.41 17.35
C ILE A 132 18.65 -6.84 17.25
N GLU A 133 19.64 -7.72 17.37
CA GLU A 133 21.03 -7.42 17.09
C GLU A 133 21.35 -7.89 15.66
N PHE A 134 22.01 -7.02 14.90
CA PHE A 134 22.39 -7.31 13.52
C PHE A 134 23.72 -6.69 13.11
N ASP A 135 24.36 -7.31 12.12
CA ASP A 135 25.58 -6.78 11.51
C ASP A 135 25.26 -5.84 10.35
N LYS A 136 24.27 -6.21 9.52
CA LYS A 136 23.82 -5.42 8.37
C LYS A 136 22.30 -5.28 8.28
N ALA A 137 21.80 -4.10 7.92
CA ALA A 137 20.38 -3.86 7.64
C ALA A 137 20.19 -3.25 6.25
N TYR A 138 19.24 -3.79 5.50
CA TYR A 138 18.78 -3.25 4.22
C TYR A 138 17.47 -2.50 4.43
N TYR A 139 17.50 -1.18 4.26
CA TYR A 139 16.37 -0.29 4.57
C TYR A 139 15.59 0.08 3.30
N PHE A 140 14.32 -0.31 3.28
CA PHE A 140 13.36 -0.07 2.19
C PHE A 140 12.28 0.97 2.55
N GLY A 141 12.36 1.57 3.73
CA GLY A 141 11.39 2.56 4.20
C GLY A 141 10.39 1.99 5.20
N ASP A 142 10.25 2.69 6.33
CA ASP A 142 9.23 2.44 7.35
C ASP A 142 8.87 3.76 8.07
N ASP A 143 7.58 4.02 8.23
CA ASP A 143 7.08 5.31 8.69
C ASP A 143 7.33 5.52 10.19
N ASN A 144 7.21 4.47 11.02
CA ASN A 144 7.43 4.52 12.47
C ASN A 144 8.78 3.94 12.88
N CYS A 145 9.75 3.98 11.97
CA CYS A 145 11.12 3.60 12.21
C CYS A 145 12.00 4.82 12.47
N THR A 146 12.68 4.83 13.62
CA THR A 146 13.53 5.92 14.08
C THR A 146 14.95 5.48 14.37
N GLY A 147 15.92 6.36 14.14
CA GLY A 147 17.34 6.13 14.44
C GLY A 147 18.11 5.27 13.43
N LEU A 148 17.44 4.70 12.43
CA LEU A 148 18.08 3.91 11.35
C LEU A 148 18.53 4.74 10.16
N VAL A 149 17.73 5.72 9.77
CA VAL A 149 18.01 6.66 8.67
C VAL A 149 17.71 8.08 9.10
N GLU A 150 18.46 9.05 8.59
CA GLU A 150 18.08 10.45 8.66
C GLU A 150 17.08 10.73 7.54
N LYS A 151 15.90 11.25 7.92
CA LYS A 151 14.87 11.69 6.98
C LYS A 151 15.07 13.18 6.80
N GLU A 152 15.45 13.63 5.60
CA GLU A 152 15.45 15.07 5.31
C GLU A 152 14.00 15.57 5.34
N VAL A 153 13.79 16.68 6.07
CA VAL A 153 12.53 17.42 6.11
C VAL A 153 12.42 18.27 4.85
N ALA A 154 12.34 17.62 3.69
CA ALA A 154 11.86 18.28 2.48
C ALA A 154 10.34 18.49 2.59
N ASP A 155 9.79 19.42 1.81
CA ASP A 155 8.33 19.56 1.65
C ASP A 155 7.76 18.19 1.30
N THR A 156 7.06 17.59 2.25
CA THR A 156 6.62 16.19 2.12
C THR A 156 5.54 16.17 1.07
N SER A 157 5.76 15.42 -0.01
CA SER A 157 4.72 15.13 -0.98
C SER A 157 3.91 13.93 -0.50
N TYR A 158 2.62 13.98 -0.75
CA TYR A 158 1.64 12.99 -0.35
C TYR A 158 0.87 12.52 -1.57
N ILE A 159 0.63 11.21 -1.63
CA ILE A 159 -0.43 10.69 -2.48
C ILE A 159 -1.69 10.61 -1.63
N CYS A 160 -2.72 11.34 -2.05
CA CYS A 160 -4.04 11.34 -1.43
C CYS A 160 -5.00 10.47 -2.24
N TYR A 161 -5.66 9.55 -1.56
CA TYR A 161 -6.69 8.68 -2.12
C TYR A 161 -8.04 9.09 -1.56
N ASP A 162 -8.87 9.72 -2.39
CA ASP A 162 -10.25 10.09 -2.03
C ASP A 162 -11.22 9.02 -2.51
N TRP A 163 -11.81 8.30 -1.58
CA TRP A 163 -12.75 7.22 -1.85
C TRP A 163 -14.17 7.77 -1.97
N ILE A 164 -14.82 7.54 -3.11
CA ILE A 164 -16.13 8.10 -3.46
C ILE A 164 -17.12 6.99 -3.80
N ALA A 165 -18.22 6.95 -3.06
CA ALA A 165 -19.34 6.05 -3.30
C ALA A 165 -20.27 6.61 -4.37
N PHE A 166 -20.60 5.81 -5.39
CA PHE A 166 -21.70 6.10 -6.33
C PHE A 166 -23.01 5.52 -5.80
N ASN A 167 -23.92 6.41 -5.43
CA ASN A 167 -25.30 6.07 -5.08
C ASN A 167 -26.20 6.01 -6.32
N ARG A 168 -25.88 6.79 -7.37
CA ARG A 168 -26.52 6.74 -8.69
C ARG A 168 -25.52 7.12 -9.78
N GLY A 169 -25.56 6.37 -10.89
CA GLY A 169 -24.74 6.63 -12.07
C GLY A 169 -23.37 5.95 -12.10
N GLY A 170 -23.10 5.00 -11.19
CA GLY A 170 -21.86 4.20 -11.20
C GLY A 170 -21.87 3.00 -12.14
N LYS A 171 -22.89 2.85 -13.00
CA LYS A 171 -22.95 1.76 -14.00
C LYS A 171 -22.37 2.25 -15.32
N HIS A 172 -21.12 1.92 -15.58
CA HIS A 172 -20.41 2.24 -16.81
C HIS A 172 -19.21 1.30 -17.00
N GLU A 173 -18.70 1.24 -18.23
CA GLU A 173 -17.58 0.34 -18.58
C GLU A 173 -16.22 0.92 -18.20
N ILE A 174 -16.07 2.25 -18.11
CA ILE A 174 -14.81 2.93 -17.79
C ILE A 174 -14.25 2.47 -16.43
N ASP A 175 -12.95 2.19 -16.38
CA ASP A 175 -12.16 1.80 -15.21
C ASP A 175 -11.18 2.90 -14.78
N LEU A 176 -10.68 3.72 -15.71
CA LEU A 176 -9.69 4.75 -15.42
C LEU A 176 -9.93 6.01 -16.27
N ILE A 177 -9.84 7.16 -15.60
CA ILE A 177 -9.66 8.47 -16.23
C ILE A 177 -8.35 9.06 -15.72
N GLU A 178 -7.49 9.49 -16.64
CA GLU A 178 -6.30 10.26 -16.31
C GLU A 178 -6.51 11.73 -16.68
N THR A 179 -5.96 12.61 -15.86
CA THR A 179 -5.94 14.05 -16.07
C THR A 179 -4.49 14.55 -16.13
N LEU A 180 -4.30 15.79 -16.55
CA LEU A 180 -2.98 16.41 -16.65
C LEU A 180 -2.53 17.08 -15.35
N ASP A 181 -3.43 17.23 -14.37
CA ASP A 181 -3.18 17.97 -13.14
C ASP A 181 -2.70 17.04 -12.02
N ASP A 182 -1.91 17.57 -11.08
CA ASP A 182 -1.52 16.78 -9.90
C ASP A 182 -2.68 16.60 -8.91
N PHE A 183 -3.63 17.53 -8.87
CA PHE A 183 -4.89 17.35 -8.16
C PHE A 183 -5.91 16.62 -9.04
N VAL A 184 -6.44 15.49 -8.56
CA VAL A 184 -7.30 14.58 -9.33
C VAL A 184 -6.56 14.06 -10.56
N LYS A 185 -5.31 13.64 -10.38
CA LYS A 185 -4.44 13.11 -11.42
C LYS A 185 -5.02 11.87 -12.09
N GLN A 186 -5.59 10.98 -11.28
CA GLN A 186 -6.26 9.78 -11.76
C GLN A 186 -7.59 9.58 -11.03
N ILE A 187 -8.56 9.00 -11.74
CA ILE A 187 -9.84 8.58 -11.20
C ILE A 187 -10.01 7.12 -11.58
N TRP A 188 -9.86 6.24 -10.59
CA TRP A 188 -10.05 4.81 -10.72
C TRP A 188 -11.48 4.45 -10.38
N PHE A 189 -12.14 3.67 -11.24
CA PHE A 189 -13.46 3.10 -10.99
C PHE A 189 -13.33 1.60 -10.77
N TYR A 190 -13.89 1.12 -9.67
CA TYR A 190 -13.76 -0.26 -9.24
C TYR A 190 -15.11 -0.81 -8.77
N PRO A 191 -15.39 -2.12 -8.92
CA PRO A 191 -16.61 -2.73 -8.40
C PRO A 191 -16.82 -2.36 -6.93
N SER A 192 -18.02 -1.89 -6.59
CA SER A 192 -18.30 -1.36 -5.25
C SER A 192 -18.17 -2.45 -4.18
N ASP A 193 -17.25 -2.27 -3.23
CA ASP A 193 -17.09 -3.14 -2.05
C ASP A 193 -18.29 -3.08 -1.09
N ARG A 194 -19.20 -2.11 -1.28
CA ARG A 194 -20.35 -1.86 -0.39
C ARG A 194 -21.61 -2.61 -0.80
N ILE A 195 -21.63 -3.18 -2.01
CA ILE A 195 -22.80 -3.82 -2.58
C ILE A 195 -22.48 -5.29 -2.78
N ASP A 196 -23.13 -6.13 -1.98
CA ASP A 196 -22.98 -7.58 -2.10
C ASP A 196 -23.51 -8.08 -3.45
N GLY A 197 -22.80 -9.06 -4.00
CA GLY A 197 -23.12 -9.71 -5.27
C GLY A 197 -22.40 -9.10 -6.47
N ASN A 198 -22.48 -9.80 -7.60
CA ASN A 198 -21.81 -9.40 -8.84
C ASN A 198 -22.58 -8.27 -9.54
N THR A 199 -22.50 -7.05 -9.00
CA THR A 199 -23.15 -5.88 -9.57
C THR A 199 -22.20 -5.07 -10.43
N HIS A 200 -22.69 -4.55 -11.56
CA HIS A 200 -21.93 -3.64 -12.44
C HIS A 200 -21.81 -2.20 -11.88
N VAL A 201 -22.06 -1.99 -10.58
CA VAL A 201 -21.94 -0.66 -9.97
C VAL A 201 -20.50 -0.48 -9.53
N LYS A 202 -19.85 0.55 -10.05
CA LYS A 202 -18.51 0.96 -9.66
C LYS A 202 -18.56 2.15 -8.71
N ASP A 203 -17.72 2.10 -7.69
CA ASP A 203 -17.31 3.26 -6.89
C ASP A 203 -16.02 3.85 -7.49
N ALA A 204 -15.59 5.02 -6.99
CA ALA A 204 -14.37 5.67 -7.47
C ALA A 204 -13.34 5.89 -6.38
N CYS A 205 -12.07 5.90 -6.77
CA CYS A 205 -10.95 6.35 -5.98
C CYS A 205 -10.19 7.40 -6.79
N ILE A 206 -10.10 8.61 -6.24
CA ILE A 206 -9.39 9.70 -6.88
C ILE A 206 -7.98 9.75 -6.28
N VAL A 207 -6.98 9.76 -7.14
CA VAL A 207 -5.56 9.85 -6.77
C VAL A 207 -5.08 11.27 -7.05
N SER A 208 -4.58 11.94 -6.02
CA SER A 208 -3.99 13.28 -6.12
C SER A 208 -2.59 13.28 -5.53
N HIS A 209 -1.69 14.04 -6.14
CA HIS A 209 -0.34 14.28 -5.64
C HIS A 209 -0.31 15.68 -5.05
N LEU A 210 -0.20 15.79 -3.73
CA LEU A 210 -0.28 17.05 -2.99
C LEU A 210 0.99 17.27 -2.18
N THR A 211 1.29 18.53 -1.89
CA THR A 211 2.33 18.92 -0.93
C THR A 211 1.69 19.19 0.44
N ASP A 212 2.50 19.23 1.49
CA ASP A 212 2.04 19.59 2.84
C ASP A 212 1.29 20.94 2.85
N SER A 213 1.81 21.93 2.13
CA SER A 213 1.20 23.27 2.01
C SER A 213 -0.18 23.28 1.34
N THR A 214 -0.35 22.52 0.26
CA THR A 214 -1.61 22.49 -0.52
C THR A 214 -2.67 21.61 0.15
N MET A 215 -2.28 20.71 1.04
CA MET A 215 -3.18 19.76 1.69
C MET A 215 -4.20 20.41 2.64
N ASP A 216 -3.84 21.53 3.26
CA ASP A 216 -4.71 22.28 4.19
C ASP A 216 -5.59 23.32 3.47
N GLU A 217 -5.36 23.54 2.18
CA GLU A 217 -6.16 24.45 1.37
C GLU A 217 -7.49 23.82 0.95
N PHE A 218 -8.57 24.60 1.02
CA PHE A 218 -9.93 24.11 0.70
C PHE A 218 -10.07 23.64 -0.75
N ASP A 219 -9.31 24.22 -1.67
CA ASP A 219 -9.34 23.88 -3.10
C ASP A 219 -8.81 22.47 -3.38
N TYR A 220 -8.06 21.87 -2.46
CA TYR A 220 -7.58 20.48 -2.53
C TYR A 220 -8.35 19.53 -1.59
N SER A 221 -9.50 19.98 -1.07
CA SER A 221 -10.36 19.18 -0.20
C SER A 221 -11.04 18.02 -0.94
N GLN A 222 -11.52 17.03 -0.17
CA GLN A 222 -12.25 15.86 -0.69
C GLN A 222 -13.51 16.28 -1.46
N THR A 223 -14.13 17.38 -1.02
CA THR A 223 -15.30 17.97 -1.68
C THR A 223 -14.95 18.48 -3.07
N MET A 224 -13.82 19.18 -3.20
CA MET A 224 -13.38 19.69 -4.49
C MET A 224 -12.93 18.56 -5.41
N ALA A 225 -12.24 17.55 -4.88
CA ALA A 225 -11.83 16.36 -5.64
C ALA A 225 -13.06 15.66 -6.25
N ARG A 226 -14.12 15.49 -5.45
CA ARG A 226 -15.40 14.95 -5.90
C ARG A 226 -16.06 15.82 -6.99
N PHE A 227 -16.06 17.14 -6.85
CA PHE A 227 -16.64 18.02 -7.88
C PHE A 227 -15.87 17.97 -9.18
N LYS A 228 -14.53 18.02 -9.11
CA LYS A 228 -13.67 17.88 -10.26
C LYS A 228 -13.85 16.52 -10.93
N MET A 229 -13.91 15.42 -10.17
CA MET A 229 -14.22 14.09 -10.73
C MET A 229 -15.53 14.08 -11.51
N ILE A 230 -16.62 14.63 -10.97
CA ILE A 230 -17.90 14.70 -11.70
C ILE A 230 -17.77 15.54 -12.97
N HIS A 231 -17.04 16.66 -12.91
CA HIS A 231 -16.78 17.50 -14.07
C HIS A 231 -16.01 16.74 -15.15
N GLU A 232 -14.90 16.06 -14.81
CA GLU A 232 -14.10 15.26 -15.74
C GLU A 232 -14.93 14.15 -16.41
N MET A 233 -15.85 13.53 -15.67
CA MET A 233 -16.78 12.53 -16.21
C MET A 233 -17.77 13.14 -17.21
N GLU A 234 -18.39 14.28 -16.86
CA GLU A 234 -19.37 14.97 -17.71
C GLU A 234 -18.71 15.50 -18.99
N GLU A 235 -17.51 16.07 -18.91
CA GLU A 235 -16.74 16.55 -20.07
C GLU A 235 -16.39 15.44 -21.06
N ARG A 236 -16.11 14.23 -20.56
CA ARG A 236 -15.88 13.02 -21.38
C ARG A 236 -17.16 12.33 -21.84
N GLY A 237 -18.31 12.98 -21.65
CA GLY A 237 -19.61 12.52 -22.15
C GLY A 237 -20.26 11.43 -21.30
N MET A 238 -19.74 11.12 -20.11
CA MET A 238 -20.43 10.22 -19.20
C MET A 238 -21.71 10.89 -18.70
N ARG A 239 -22.78 10.10 -18.59
CA ARG A 239 -24.09 10.58 -18.12
C ARG A 239 -24.62 9.63 -17.07
N GLY A 240 -25.41 10.17 -16.14
CA GLY A 240 -26.12 9.34 -15.18
C GLY A 240 -27.27 8.55 -15.82
N MET A 241 -28.14 7.99 -14.98
CA MET A 241 -29.22 7.14 -15.45
C MET A 241 -30.19 7.90 -16.37
N PHE A 242 -30.56 7.29 -17.50
CA PHE A 242 -31.53 7.85 -18.44
C PHE A 242 -32.88 8.14 -17.74
N ASN A 243 -33.46 9.30 -18.05
CA ASN A 243 -34.67 9.84 -17.44
C ASN A 243 -35.65 10.36 -18.51
N GLY A 244 -35.88 9.55 -19.55
CA GLY A 244 -36.83 9.87 -20.61
C GLY A 244 -36.40 11.05 -21.48
N TYR A 245 -37.37 11.67 -22.15
CA TYR A 245 -37.15 12.78 -23.06
C TYR A 245 -37.78 14.07 -22.52
N SER A 246 -37.20 15.21 -22.90
CA SER A 246 -37.82 16.51 -22.71
C SER A 246 -39.06 16.66 -23.62
N PRO A 247 -39.93 17.66 -23.35
CA PRO A 247 -41.03 18.00 -24.27
C PRO A 247 -40.56 18.32 -25.70
N THR A 248 -39.28 18.69 -25.88
CA THR A 248 -38.66 18.97 -27.18
C THR A 248 -37.95 17.77 -27.79
N GLY A 249 -38.06 16.58 -27.18
CA GLY A 249 -37.50 15.33 -27.69
C GLY A 249 -36.03 15.07 -27.35
N THR A 250 -35.39 15.91 -26.54
CA THR A 250 -33.99 15.69 -26.11
C THR A 250 -33.90 14.71 -24.94
N PRO A 251 -32.98 13.72 -24.98
CA PRO A 251 -32.85 12.75 -23.91
C PRO A 251 -32.36 13.42 -22.62
N LYS A 252 -33.04 13.14 -21.51
CA LYS A 252 -32.69 13.62 -20.17
C LYS A 252 -31.99 12.51 -19.40
N TYR A 253 -31.05 12.90 -18.55
CA TYR A 253 -30.31 12.00 -17.68
C TYR A 253 -30.32 12.58 -16.27
N TYR A 254 -30.38 11.72 -15.27
CA TYR A 254 -30.15 12.12 -13.89
C TYR A 254 -28.69 12.52 -13.71
N LYS A 255 -28.44 13.45 -12.77
CA LYS A 255 -27.09 13.75 -12.32
C LYS A 255 -26.49 12.58 -11.55
N PHE A 256 -25.17 12.46 -11.58
CA PHE A 256 -24.45 11.55 -10.69
C PHE A 256 -24.75 11.89 -9.23
N ARG A 257 -25.05 10.88 -8.43
CA ARG A 257 -25.22 11.06 -6.98
C ARG A 257 -24.11 10.29 -6.28
N THR A 258 -23.17 11.02 -5.72
CA THR A 258 -22.00 10.46 -5.05
C THR A 258 -21.89 10.94 -3.59
N THR A 259 -21.25 10.14 -2.74
CA THR A 259 -20.94 10.45 -1.34
C THR A 259 -19.46 10.20 -1.10
N ILE A 260 -18.81 11.03 -0.29
CA ILE A 260 -17.42 10.84 0.12
C ILE A 260 -17.38 9.76 1.21
N ILE A 261 -16.56 8.73 1.03
CA ILE A 261 -16.31 7.68 2.02
C ILE A 261 -15.20 8.14 2.98
N GLY A 262 -14.09 8.61 2.44
CA GLY A 262 -12.96 9.13 3.22
C GLY A 262 -11.73 9.40 2.37
N ARG A 263 -10.68 9.95 3.03
CA ARG A 263 -9.37 10.20 2.42
C ARG A 263 -8.31 9.39 3.15
N GLU A 264 -7.52 8.64 2.39
CA GLU A 264 -6.26 8.06 2.85
C GLU A 264 -5.10 8.92 2.35
N ARG A 265 -4.07 9.09 3.17
CA ARG A 265 -2.87 9.87 2.83
C ARG A 265 -1.67 8.96 2.97
N ARG A 266 -0.83 8.90 1.94
CA ARG A 266 0.44 8.18 2.00
C ARG A 266 1.59 9.16 1.76
N PRO A 267 2.53 9.30 2.71
CA PRO A 267 3.71 10.10 2.46
C PRO A 267 4.56 9.43 1.39
N GLN A 268 5.01 10.21 0.41
CA GLN A 268 6.10 9.80 -0.46
C GLN A 268 7.40 10.11 0.29
N SER A 269 8.18 9.08 0.60
CA SER A 269 9.42 9.26 1.33
C SER A 269 10.42 10.08 0.51
N SER A 270 11.07 11.03 1.16
CA SER A 270 12.33 11.60 0.67
C SER A 270 13.41 10.51 0.64
N SER A 271 14.42 10.68 -0.22
CA SER A 271 15.58 9.79 -0.28
C SER A 271 16.28 9.79 1.08
N PRO A 272 16.26 8.67 1.83
CA PRO A 272 16.85 8.65 3.16
C PRO A 272 18.38 8.66 3.06
N LEU A 273 19.04 9.34 3.98
CA LEU A 273 20.48 9.24 4.18
C LEU A 273 20.77 8.24 5.29
N SER A 274 21.71 7.32 5.06
CA SER A 274 22.14 6.35 6.06
C SER A 274 23.09 7.01 7.09
N PRO A 275 22.74 7.06 8.39
CA PRO A 275 23.56 7.62 9.46
C PRO A 275 24.66 6.66 9.94
N SER A 276 24.71 5.40 9.46
CA SER A 276 25.65 4.40 9.95
C SER A 276 26.12 3.44 8.87
N GLU A 277 27.36 2.94 9.00
CA GLU A 277 27.96 1.94 8.10
C GLU A 277 27.22 0.58 8.08
N LYS A 278 26.38 0.30 9.09
CA LYS A 278 25.62 -0.95 9.17
C LYS A 278 24.33 -0.94 8.33
N VAL A 279 23.91 0.21 7.84
CA VAL A 279 22.60 0.40 7.21
C VAL A 279 22.79 0.80 5.76
N ASP A 280 22.39 -0.09 4.87
CA ASP A 280 22.35 0.18 3.44
C ASP A 280 20.94 0.61 3.06
N VAL A 281 20.80 1.80 2.49
CA VAL A 281 19.55 2.21 1.83
C VAL A 281 19.45 1.45 0.53
N ALA A 282 18.40 0.66 0.39
CA ALA A 282 18.19 -0.19 -0.78
C ALA A 282 18.05 0.66 -2.05
N THR A 283 18.72 0.23 -3.12
CA THR A 283 18.67 0.86 -4.45
C THR A 283 18.19 -0.12 -5.52
N GLU A 284 17.86 -1.33 -5.11
CA GLU A 284 17.42 -2.41 -5.96
C GLU A 284 16.08 -2.10 -6.62
N SER A 285 16.05 -2.29 -7.92
CA SER A 285 14.86 -2.13 -8.75
C SER A 285 13.89 -3.29 -8.51
N GLN A 286 12.59 -2.98 -8.36
CA GLN A 286 11.53 -3.99 -8.27
C GLN A 286 11.56 -4.94 -9.47
N ALA A 287 11.83 -4.42 -10.68
CA ALA A 287 11.87 -5.22 -11.89
C ALA A 287 13.00 -6.27 -11.87
N ASP A 288 14.15 -5.95 -11.26
CA ASP A 288 15.26 -6.90 -11.19
C ASP A 288 15.03 -7.95 -10.11
N LEU A 289 14.40 -7.57 -9.00
CA LEU A 289 13.98 -8.52 -7.97
C LEU A 289 12.89 -9.48 -8.46
N LEU A 290 11.96 -9.01 -9.30
CA LEU A 290 10.96 -9.85 -9.94
C LEU A 290 11.59 -10.90 -10.86
N LYS A 291 12.65 -10.56 -11.60
CA LYS A 291 13.36 -11.53 -12.47
C LYS A 291 14.03 -12.64 -11.66
N ALA A 292 14.54 -12.33 -10.46
CA ALA A 292 15.16 -13.30 -9.55
C ALA A 292 14.14 -14.22 -8.84
N LEU A 293 12.84 -13.85 -8.85
CA LEU A 293 11.80 -14.53 -8.07
C LEU A 293 11.74 -16.04 -8.35
N ALA A 294 11.80 -16.44 -9.63
CA ALA A 294 11.70 -17.84 -10.03
C ALA A 294 12.88 -18.67 -9.51
N GLU A 295 14.11 -18.16 -9.56
CA GLU A 295 15.29 -18.84 -9.02
C GLU A 295 15.20 -18.96 -7.49
N SER A 296 14.87 -17.86 -6.82
CA SER A 296 14.77 -17.81 -5.37
C SER A 296 13.63 -18.68 -4.81
N SER A 297 12.56 -18.89 -5.57
CA SER A 297 11.42 -19.75 -5.17
C SER A 297 11.84 -21.18 -4.83
N GLN A 298 12.92 -21.69 -5.44
CA GLN A 298 13.43 -23.04 -5.18
C GLN A 298 13.82 -23.25 -3.70
N GLN A 299 14.22 -22.17 -3.02
CA GLN A 299 14.57 -22.20 -1.60
C GLN A 299 13.37 -22.44 -0.68
N TYR A 300 12.15 -22.28 -1.21
CA TYR A 300 10.86 -22.38 -0.52
C TYR A 300 10.03 -23.56 -1.01
N GLN A 301 10.59 -24.46 -1.82
CA GLN A 301 9.87 -25.54 -2.49
C GLN A 301 8.98 -26.36 -1.56
N LYS A 302 9.45 -26.68 -0.34
CA LYS A 302 8.67 -27.43 0.65
C LYS A 302 7.36 -26.76 1.04
N ILE A 303 7.35 -25.43 1.13
CA ILE A 303 6.16 -24.64 1.45
C ILE A 303 5.26 -24.57 0.22
N LEU A 304 5.85 -24.29 -0.94
CA LEU A 304 5.14 -24.11 -2.21
C LEU A 304 4.44 -25.38 -2.70
N GLU A 305 4.96 -26.58 -2.39
CA GLU A 305 4.31 -27.86 -2.74
C GLU A 305 2.96 -28.09 -2.02
N HIS A 306 2.67 -27.33 -0.95
CA HIS A 306 1.50 -27.53 -0.10
C HIS A 306 0.49 -26.36 -0.16
N ILE A 307 0.71 -25.39 -1.06
CA ILE A 307 -0.12 -24.20 -1.26
C ILE A 307 -0.74 -24.29 -2.66
#